data_AF-A0AAX4HB41-F1
#
_entry.id   AF-A0AAX4HB41-F1
#
_cell.length_a   1.000
_cell.length_b   1.000
_cell.length_c   1.000
_cell.angle_alpha   90.00
_cell.angle_beta   90.00
_cell.angle_gamma   90.00
#
_symmetry.space_group_name_H-M   'P 1'
#
loop_
_entity.id
_entity.type
_entity.pdbx_description
1 polymer ?
#
loop_
_entity_poly.entity_id
_entity_poly.type
_entity_poly.pdbx_seq_one_letter_code
_entity_poly.pdbx_strand_id
1 'polypeptide(L)'
;MLVKSTHFPGEICGTRNGSPLLFGVKTDKKLKVDFVDVEVSDNLSSFPVSENPQLRTSQSRAFFAEDGAPSAVEYFFSSDPASVVEHTKKVLYLEDNDIAHIYDGELHIHRATKLTGEESTTRKIHDLDMELNEIMKGPYKHFMQKEIFEQPESTFNTMRGRIDFENNTVNLGGLVGALSGIKKSRRMIMIACGTSYHTCLATRSIFEELTEMPVSVELASDFSDRRCPVFRDDTCIFVSQSGETADSLQALKYCKERKAITLGVVNAVGSSISRDTECGVHINAGPEIGVASTKAYTSQYIALVMIALFLSNDSLSKRQRHIDIIQGLKNIPAQIKEVLKLEDKIKQLCNDWLNNQKSLLLLGRGYQFATALEGALKIKEISYMHSEGVLAGELKHGVLALVDEELPIIALATRDSLFPKVTSSIMQVTARGGRPIIICNEGDDVAADMAYATLKVPLTVDCLQGLLNVVPLQLMSYWLAVNRGVDVDFPRNLAKSVTVE
;
A
#
# COMPACT_ATOMS: atom_id res chain seq x y z
N MET A 1 15.62 -18.95 3.10
CA MET A 1 16.17 -20.27 2.68
C MET A 1 15.54 -21.35 3.54
N LEU A 2 15.06 -22.43 2.93
CA LEU A 2 14.56 -23.62 3.61
C LEU A 2 15.41 -24.82 3.20
N VAL A 3 15.84 -25.63 4.16
CA VAL A 3 16.71 -26.78 3.94
C VAL A 3 16.05 -28.03 4.49
N LYS A 4 15.99 -29.07 3.66
CA LYS A 4 15.59 -30.43 4.02
C LYS A 4 16.66 -31.38 3.50
N SER A 5 17.02 -32.40 4.28
CA SER A 5 18.09 -33.33 3.94
C SER A 5 17.65 -34.77 4.20
N THR A 6 18.13 -35.70 3.38
CA THR A 6 17.96 -37.15 3.62
C THR A 6 18.82 -37.64 4.79
N HIS A 7 19.88 -36.90 5.15
CA HIS A 7 20.73 -37.22 6.30
C HIS A 7 20.07 -36.90 7.64
N PHE A 8 19.08 -36.00 7.65
CA PHE A 8 18.33 -35.57 8.84
C PHE A 8 16.82 -35.75 8.58
N PRO A 9 16.31 -37.00 8.57
CA PRO A 9 14.93 -37.28 8.22
C PRO A 9 13.99 -36.70 9.27
N GLY A 10 13.00 -35.91 8.84
CA GLY A 10 12.02 -35.27 9.71
C GLY A 10 12.45 -33.91 10.27
N GLU A 11 13.69 -33.48 9.98
CA GLU A 11 14.18 -32.17 10.39
C GLU A 11 14.06 -31.14 9.26
N ILE A 12 13.82 -29.89 9.64
CA ILE A 12 13.75 -28.75 8.71
C ILE A 12 14.51 -27.58 9.32
N CYS A 13 15.37 -26.94 8.52
CA CYS A 13 16.01 -25.68 8.90
C CYS A 13 15.52 -24.55 8.01
N GLY A 14 15.15 -23.42 8.62
CA GLY A 14 14.75 -22.20 7.94
C GLY A 14 15.58 -21.01 8.42
N THR A 15 16.05 -20.19 7.50
CA THR A 15 16.76 -18.96 7.84
C THR A 15 16.44 -17.86 6.83
N ARG A 16 16.55 -16.61 7.27
CA ARG A 16 16.32 -15.43 6.43
C ARG A 16 17.43 -14.41 6.57
N ASN A 17 17.61 -13.65 5.50
CA ASN A 17 18.44 -12.46 5.45
C ASN A 17 17.86 -11.55 4.36
N GLY A 18 17.21 -10.46 4.76
CA GLY A 18 16.60 -9.50 3.84
C GLY A 18 15.33 -9.97 3.11
N SER A 19 14.76 -11.12 3.49
CA SER A 19 13.52 -11.65 2.90
C SER A 19 12.59 -12.16 4.00
N PRO A 20 11.27 -11.89 3.94
CA PRO A 20 10.34 -12.32 4.98
C PRO A 20 10.25 -13.84 5.06
N LEU A 21 10.27 -14.34 6.30
CA LEU A 21 10.05 -15.74 6.63
C LEU A 21 9.34 -15.82 7.98
N LEU A 22 8.24 -16.56 8.03
CA LEU A 22 7.42 -16.76 9.21
C LEU A 22 7.01 -18.22 9.38
N PHE A 23 6.58 -18.52 10.59
CA PHE A 23 6.22 -19.86 11.07
C PHE A 23 4.80 -19.84 11.62
N GLY A 24 3.88 -20.54 10.95
CA GLY A 24 2.60 -20.92 11.52
C GLY A 24 2.75 -22.10 12.45
N VAL A 25 2.08 -22.06 13.59
CA VAL A 25 2.01 -23.18 14.53
C VAL A 25 0.54 -23.55 14.75
N LYS A 26 0.21 -24.83 14.57
CA LYS A 26 -1.11 -25.38 14.90
C LYS A 26 -0.96 -26.51 15.90
N THR A 27 -1.67 -26.39 17.01
CA THR A 27 -1.69 -27.37 18.10
C THR A 27 -3.12 -27.54 18.60
N ASP A 28 -3.49 -28.78 18.94
CA ASP A 28 -4.81 -29.06 19.54
C ASP A 28 -4.91 -28.59 20.99
N LYS A 29 -3.76 -28.40 21.66
CA LYS A 29 -3.65 -27.92 23.04
C LYS A 29 -3.09 -26.50 23.10
N LYS A 30 -3.44 -25.76 24.15
CA LYS A 30 -2.87 -24.42 24.39
C LYS A 30 -1.36 -24.52 24.62
N LEU A 31 -0.63 -23.65 23.92
CA LEU A 31 0.81 -23.45 24.12
C LEU A 31 1.06 -22.87 25.53
N LYS A 32 2.12 -23.33 26.19
CA LYS A 32 2.47 -22.92 27.55
C LYS A 32 3.02 -21.49 27.61
N VAL A 33 3.72 -21.04 26.56
CA VAL A 33 4.21 -19.66 26.42
C VAL A 33 4.07 -19.19 24.98
N ASP A 34 3.81 -17.89 24.80
CA ASP A 34 3.63 -17.25 23.50
C ASP A 34 4.94 -16.65 22.96
N PHE A 35 6.09 -17.22 23.32
CA PHE A 35 7.40 -16.80 22.81
C PHE A 35 8.39 -17.96 22.74
N VAL A 36 9.37 -17.85 21.85
CA VAL A 36 10.48 -18.79 21.68
C VAL A 36 11.78 -18.07 22.00
N ASP A 37 12.62 -18.68 22.84
CA ASP A 37 13.94 -18.14 23.19
C ASP A 37 14.91 -18.30 22.01
N VAL A 38 15.76 -17.29 21.80
CA VAL A 38 16.82 -17.31 20.78
C VAL A 38 18.11 -17.78 21.42
N GLU A 39 18.62 -18.91 20.93
CA GLU A 39 19.86 -19.52 21.39
C GLU A 39 21.06 -18.92 20.68
N VAL A 40 21.98 -18.36 21.45
CA VAL A 40 23.25 -17.82 20.94
C VAL A 40 24.34 -18.86 21.16
N SER A 41 25.04 -19.24 20.09
CA SER A 41 26.20 -20.12 20.19
C SER A 41 27.38 -19.37 20.80
N ASP A 42 27.54 -19.45 22.12
CA ASP A 42 28.59 -18.70 22.85
C ASP A 42 29.99 -19.32 22.77
N ASN A 43 30.19 -20.44 22.05
CA ASN A 43 31.49 -21.10 21.92
C ASN A 43 31.66 -21.79 20.56
N LEU A 44 32.39 -21.14 19.64
CA LEU A 44 32.93 -21.79 18.43
C LEU A 44 34.28 -22.49 18.68
N SER A 45 34.77 -22.51 19.93
CA SER A 45 35.88 -23.38 20.33
C SER A 45 35.30 -24.68 20.92
N SER A 46 35.52 -25.79 20.22
CA SER A 46 35.12 -27.17 20.52
C SER A 46 33.67 -27.54 20.21
N PHE A 47 33.37 -27.68 18.91
CA PHE A 47 32.64 -28.87 18.51
C PHE A 47 33.68 -29.98 18.32
N PRO A 48 33.84 -30.95 19.24
CA PRO A 48 34.20 -32.26 18.74
C PRO A 48 33.05 -32.65 17.83
N VAL A 49 33.35 -33.05 16.59
CA VAL A 49 32.45 -33.93 15.85
C VAL A 49 32.32 -35.19 16.71
N SER A 50 31.38 -35.15 17.64
CA SER A 50 31.07 -36.22 18.56
C SER A 50 30.31 -37.26 17.75
N GLU A 51 30.83 -38.48 17.71
CA GLU A 51 30.13 -39.66 17.18
C GLU A 51 28.85 -40.01 17.95
N ASN A 52 28.47 -39.23 18.98
CA ASN A 52 27.20 -39.37 19.69
C ASN A 52 26.15 -38.34 19.21
N PRO A 53 24.97 -38.78 18.73
CA PRO A 53 23.89 -37.92 18.20
C PRO A 53 23.06 -37.18 19.28
N GLN A 54 23.54 -37.10 20.53
CA GLN A 54 22.78 -36.58 21.68
C GLN A 54 23.29 -35.23 22.22
N LEU A 55 23.81 -34.35 21.35
CA LEU A 55 23.96 -32.93 21.67
C LEU A 55 22.62 -32.22 21.43
N ARG A 56 21.62 -32.51 22.27
CA ARG A 56 20.30 -31.86 22.32
C ARG A 56 20.14 -31.26 23.71
N THR A 57 20.66 -30.06 23.92
CA THR A 57 20.79 -29.45 25.26
C THR A 57 19.71 -28.43 25.59
N SER A 58 18.82 -28.11 24.66
CA SER A 58 17.72 -27.18 24.87
C SER A 58 16.39 -27.84 24.57
N GLN A 59 15.42 -27.61 25.46
CA GLN A 59 14.02 -27.94 25.23
C GLN A 59 13.30 -26.62 24.97
N SER A 60 12.61 -26.53 23.84
CA SER A 60 11.83 -25.33 23.53
C SER A 60 10.58 -25.32 24.41
N ARG A 61 10.58 -24.47 25.45
CA ARG A 61 9.49 -24.40 26.44
C ARG A 61 8.13 -24.02 25.83
N ALA A 62 8.13 -23.47 24.62
CA ALA A 62 6.96 -22.94 23.92
C ALA A 62 5.92 -23.99 23.54
N PHE A 63 6.34 -25.22 23.22
CA PHE A 63 5.47 -26.21 22.58
C PHE A 63 4.99 -27.32 23.52
N PHE A 64 5.21 -27.19 24.83
CA PHE A 64 4.55 -28.04 25.82
C PHE A 64 3.09 -27.61 26.00
N ALA A 65 2.19 -28.59 26.08
CA ALA A 65 0.87 -28.35 26.64
C ALA A 65 0.98 -27.97 28.13
N GLU A 66 -0.01 -27.25 28.67
CA GLU A 66 -0.08 -26.94 30.13
C GLU A 66 0.13 -28.18 31.01
N ASP A 67 -0.33 -29.35 30.53
CA ASP A 67 -0.24 -30.64 31.22
C ASP A 67 1.13 -31.35 31.10
N GLY A 68 2.08 -30.80 30.34
CA GLY A 68 3.41 -31.39 30.09
C GLY A 68 3.43 -32.63 29.16
N ALA A 69 2.27 -33.06 28.64
CA ALA A 69 2.18 -34.17 27.69
C ALA A 69 2.47 -33.70 26.24
N PRO A 70 3.18 -34.51 25.42
CA PRO A 70 3.43 -34.17 24.01
C PRO A 70 2.11 -34.12 23.24
N SER A 71 1.84 -32.98 22.60
CA SER A 71 0.70 -32.80 21.69
C SER A 71 1.14 -32.92 20.24
N ALA A 72 0.25 -33.35 19.35
CA ALA A 72 0.50 -33.24 17.91
C ALA A 72 0.63 -31.75 17.55
N VAL A 73 1.70 -31.42 16.82
CA VAL A 73 2.00 -30.05 16.37
C VAL A 73 2.24 -30.07 14.87
N GLU A 74 1.62 -29.14 14.15
CA GLU A 74 1.86 -28.89 12.74
C GLU A 74 2.56 -27.53 12.58
N TYR A 75 3.65 -27.50 11.81
CA TYR A 75 4.43 -26.31 11.52
C TYR A 75 4.30 -25.92 10.05
N PHE A 76 4.03 -24.65 9.78
CA PHE A 76 3.84 -24.10 8.44
C PHE A 76 4.89 -23.02 8.17
N PHE A 77 5.80 -23.27 7.24
CA PHE A 77 6.78 -22.26 6.82
C PHE A 77 6.21 -21.46 5.67
N SER A 78 6.29 -20.13 5.74
CA SER A 78 5.93 -19.29 4.61
C SER A 78 6.69 -17.98 4.57
N SER A 79 6.80 -17.38 3.40
CA SER A 79 7.21 -15.99 3.22
C SER A 79 6.05 -15.00 3.39
N ASP A 80 4.79 -15.46 3.34
CA ASP A 80 3.59 -14.63 3.39
C ASP A 80 2.52 -15.21 4.33
N PRO A 81 1.99 -14.43 5.29
CA PRO A 81 0.98 -14.92 6.25
C PRO A 81 -0.32 -15.38 5.59
N ALA A 82 -0.66 -14.89 4.39
CA ALA A 82 -1.87 -15.27 3.67
C ALA A 82 -1.94 -16.78 3.37
N SER A 83 -0.80 -17.43 3.17
CA SER A 83 -0.75 -18.88 2.94
C SER A 83 -0.86 -19.73 4.21
N VAL A 84 -0.69 -19.12 5.39
CA VAL A 84 -0.71 -19.81 6.68
C VAL A 84 -2.07 -19.69 7.36
N VAL A 85 -2.80 -18.60 7.10
CA VAL A 85 -4.08 -18.27 7.76
C VAL A 85 -5.17 -19.33 7.55
N GLU A 86 -5.10 -20.13 6.47
CA GLU A 86 -6.03 -21.26 6.25
C GLU A 86 -5.82 -22.42 7.24
N HIS A 87 -4.64 -22.49 7.85
CA HIS A 87 -4.28 -23.54 8.80
C HIS A 87 -4.25 -23.03 10.24
N THR A 88 -3.68 -21.84 10.48
CA THR A 88 -3.54 -21.28 11.83
C THR A 88 -3.41 -19.76 11.79
N LYS A 89 -3.93 -19.10 12.83
CA LYS A 89 -3.73 -17.66 13.06
C LYS A 89 -2.48 -17.37 13.89
N LYS A 90 -1.86 -18.38 14.51
CA LYS A 90 -0.66 -18.20 15.33
C LYS A 90 0.59 -18.24 14.48
N VAL A 91 1.28 -17.10 14.36
CA VAL A 91 2.51 -16.98 13.57
C VAL A 91 3.66 -16.38 14.36
N LEU A 92 4.87 -16.83 14.05
CA LEU A 92 6.11 -16.28 14.57
C LEU A 92 6.93 -15.74 13.39
N TYR A 93 7.32 -14.47 13.44
CA TYR A 93 8.16 -13.84 12.42
C TYR A 93 9.64 -14.03 12.77
N LEU A 94 10.44 -14.52 11.82
CA LEU A 94 11.88 -14.51 11.97
C LEU A 94 12.45 -13.13 11.68
N GLU A 95 13.57 -12.84 12.33
CA GLU A 95 14.46 -11.72 12.03
C GLU A 95 15.65 -12.19 11.19
N ASP A 96 16.41 -11.24 10.63
CA ASP A 96 17.60 -11.56 9.86
C ASP A 96 18.65 -12.27 10.74
N ASN A 97 19.31 -13.27 10.15
CA ASN A 97 20.27 -14.17 10.81
C ASN A 97 19.68 -15.16 11.83
N ASP A 98 18.35 -15.20 11.98
CA ASP A 98 17.72 -16.29 12.72
C ASP A 98 17.82 -17.59 11.92
N ILE A 99 18.18 -18.67 12.62
CA ILE A 99 18.21 -20.04 12.11
C ILE A 99 17.19 -20.84 12.92
N ALA A 100 15.98 -20.98 12.38
CA ALA A 100 14.98 -21.86 12.93
C ALA A 100 15.29 -23.31 12.56
N HIS A 101 15.37 -24.19 13.54
CA HIS A 101 15.61 -25.62 13.38
C HIS A 101 14.48 -26.38 14.06
N ILE A 102 13.79 -27.22 13.29
CA ILE A 102 12.78 -28.13 13.81
C ILE A 102 13.40 -29.53 13.86
N TYR A 103 13.50 -30.08 15.07
CA TYR A 103 13.92 -31.46 15.32
C TYR A 103 13.10 -32.05 16.48
N ASP A 104 12.88 -33.36 16.48
CA ASP A 104 12.00 -34.06 17.44
C ASP A 104 10.59 -33.46 17.61
N GLY A 105 10.12 -32.67 16.65
CA GLY A 105 8.83 -31.96 16.73
C GLY A 105 8.85 -30.69 17.60
N GLU A 106 10.03 -30.20 17.99
CA GLU A 106 10.22 -28.92 18.68
C GLU A 106 10.85 -27.89 17.74
N LEU A 107 10.42 -26.63 17.84
CA LEU A 107 11.02 -25.50 17.12
C LEU A 107 12.03 -24.78 18.02
N HIS A 108 13.27 -24.73 17.56
CA HIS A 108 14.39 -24.02 18.17
C HIS A 108 14.85 -22.88 17.26
N ILE A 109 15.24 -21.75 17.82
CA ILE A 109 15.75 -20.60 17.04
C ILE A 109 17.16 -20.31 17.51
N HIS A 110 18.13 -20.42 16.60
CA HIS A 110 19.54 -20.18 16.87
C HIS A 110 20.03 -18.92 16.16
N ARG A 111 21.03 -18.25 16.71
CA ARG A 111 21.75 -17.14 16.08
C ARG A 111 23.26 -17.35 16.21
N ALA A 112 23.97 -17.20 15.10
CA ALA A 112 25.42 -17.46 15.04
C ALA A 112 26.27 -16.35 15.69
N THR A 113 25.77 -15.12 15.73
CA THR A 113 26.47 -13.94 16.27
C THR A 113 25.86 -13.50 17.60
N LYS A 114 26.70 -13.00 18.51
CA LYS A 114 26.24 -12.38 19.76
C LYS A 114 25.27 -11.25 19.46
N LEU A 115 24.14 -11.25 20.15
CA LEU A 115 23.16 -10.17 20.12
C LEU A 115 23.88 -8.86 20.49
N THR A 116 23.96 -7.92 19.57
CA THR A 116 24.27 -6.52 19.92
C THR A 116 23.09 -5.97 20.71
N GLY A 117 23.30 -5.12 21.71
CA GLY A 117 22.32 -4.80 22.77
C GLY A 117 20.94 -4.25 22.36
N GLU A 118 20.64 -4.10 21.08
CA GLU A 118 19.32 -3.75 20.54
C GLU A 118 18.49 -4.97 20.09
N GLU A 119 19.08 -6.17 19.98
CA GLU A 119 18.41 -7.35 19.41
C GLU A 119 17.67 -8.19 20.47
N SER A 120 16.43 -8.58 20.18
CA SER A 120 15.59 -9.33 21.12
C SER A 120 16.08 -10.77 21.32
N THR A 121 16.20 -11.19 22.58
CA THR A 121 16.50 -12.58 22.99
C THR A 121 15.33 -13.55 22.82
N THR A 122 14.15 -13.04 22.45
CA THR A 122 12.94 -13.85 22.26
C THR A 122 12.21 -13.47 20.99
N ARG A 123 11.49 -14.43 20.41
CA ARG A 123 10.55 -14.23 19.29
C ARG A 123 9.14 -14.49 19.78
N LYS A 124 8.26 -13.49 19.66
CA LYS A 124 6.87 -13.61 20.10
C LYS A 124 6.04 -14.32 19.04
N ILE A 125 5.11 -15.14 19.50
CA ILE A 125 4.02 -15.69 18.69
C ILE A 125 2.93 -14.62 18.66
N HIS A 126 2.55 -14.24 17.45
CA HIS A 126 1.51 -13.25 17.17
C HIS A 126 0.26 -13.95 16.67
N ASP A 127 -0.90 -13.49 17.12
CA ASP A 127 -2.17 -13.83 16.48
C ASP A 127 -2.38 -12.92 15.27
N LEU A 128 -2.64 -13.52 14.11
CA LEU A 128 -3.03 -12.81 12.90
C LEU A 128 -4.50 -12.36 13.02
N ASP A 129 -4.71 -11.05 12.87
CA ASP A 129 -6.05 -10.44 12.77
C ASP A 129 -6.73 -10.69 11.41
N MET A 130 -6.08 -11.43 10.51
CA MET A 130 -6.57 -11.70 9.15
C MET A 130 -7.60 -12.83 9.14
N GLU A 131 -8.68 -12.66 8.38
CA GLU A 131 -9.69 -13.69 8.16
C GLU A 131 -9.54 -14.37 6.79
N LEU A 132 -9.84 -15.67 6.70
CA LEU A 132 -9.73 -16.44 5.45
C LEU A 132 -10.55 -15.83 4.30
N ASN A 133 -11.71 -15.25 4.60
CA ASN A 133 -12.56 -14.61 3.60
C ASN A 133 -11.89 -13.40 2.93
N GLU A 134 -10.96 -12.72 3.60
CA GLU A 134 -10.26 -11.56 3.06
C GLU A 134 -9.31 -11.95 1.91
N ILE A 135 -8.81 -13.19 1.91
CA ILE A 135 -7.91 -13.71 0.87
C ILE A 135 -8.61 -14.58 -0.18
N MET A 136 -9.94 -14.75 -0.08
CA MET A 136 -10.75 -15.51 -1.04
C MET A 136 -11.48 -14.58 -2.02
N LYS A 137 -11.70 -15.01 -3.27
CA LYS A 137 -12.40 -14.17 -4.28
C LYS A 137 -13.87 -13.89 -3.95
N GLY A 138 -14.51 -14.77 -3.18
CA GLY A 138 -15.93 -14.65 -2.85
C GLY A 138 -16.81 -14.70 -4.12
N PRO A 139 -17.76 -13.74 -4.31
CA PRO A 139 -18.64 -13.72 -5.47
C PRO A 139 -18.00 -13.16 -6.75
N TYR A 140 -16.75 -12.67 -6.69
CA TYR A 140 -16.07 -12.01 -7.80
C TYR A 140 -15.24 -13.00 -8.63
N LYS A 141 -15.03 -12.68 -9.91
CA LYS A 141 -14.20 -13.52 -10.81
C LYS A 141 -12.70 -13.34 -10.58
N HIS A 142 -12.29 -12.12 -10.26
CA HIS A 142 -10.90 -11.71 -10.09
C HIS A 142 -10.71 -11.00 -8.75
N PHE A 143 -9.53 -11.12 -8.14
CA PHE A 143 -9.18 -10.38 -6.93
C PHE A 143 -9.21 -8.87 -7.17
N MET A 144 -8.71 -8.39 -8.32
CA MET A 144 -8.77 -6.97 -8.64
C MET A 144 -10.21 -6.44 -8.64
N GLN A 145 -11.18 -7.22 -9.17
CA GLN A 145 -12.59 -6.81 -9.13
C GLN A 145 -13.11 -6.76 -7.70
N LYS A 146 -12.86 -7.81 -6.90
CA LYS A 146 -13.21 -7.83 -5.47
C LYS A 146 -12.67 -6.58 -4.76
N GLU A 147 -11.38 -6.31 -4.92
CA GLU A 147 -10.69 -5.23 -4.21
C GLU A 147 -11.17 -3.84 -4.62
N ILE A 148 -11.53 -3.63 -5.89
CA ILE A 148 -12.18 -2.39 -6.34
C ILE A 148 -13.53 -2.19 -5.65
N PHE A 149 -14.33 -3.25 -5.56
CA PHE A 149 -15.68 -3.20 -4.97
C PHE A 149 -15.67 -3.18 -3.44
N GLU A 150 -14.59 -3.61 -2.80
CA GLU A 150 -14.38 -3.54 -1.35
C GLU A 150 -13.91 -2.16 -0.87
N GLN A 151 -13.57 -1.23 -1.77
CA GLN A 151 -13.10 0.11 -1.40
C GLN A 151 -14.02 0.87 -0.44
N PRO A 152 -15.37 0.79 -0.51
CA PRO A 152 -16.23 1.38 0.52
C PRO A 152 -15.94 0.88 1.93
N GLU A 153 -15.64 -0.41 2.09
CA GLU A 153 -15.32 -1.00 3.38
C GLU A 153 -13.87 -0.73 3.78
N SER A 154 -12.91 -0.89 2.86
CA SER A 154 -11.50 -0.66 3.16
C SER A 154 -11.21 0.79 3.55
N THR A 155 -11.84 1.76 2.87
CA THR A 155 -11.71 3.18 3.21
C THR A 155 -12.32 3.49 4.58
N PHE A 156 -13.45 2.89 4.93
CA PHE A 156 -14.03 2.97 6.27
C PHE A 156 -13.12 2.35 7.33
N ASN A 157 -12.54 1.18 7.05
CA ASN A 157 -11.61 0.50 7.96
C ASN A 157 -10.33 1.29 8.22
N THR A 158 -9.84 2.03 7.21
CA THR A 158 -8.72 2.97 7.38
C THR A 158 -9.02 4.08 8.38
N MET A 159 -10.27 4.55 8.45
CA MET A 159 -10.70 5.64 9.34
C MET A 159 -11.14 5.15 10.73
N ARG A 160 -11.50 3.87 10.85
CA ARG A 160 -12.08 3.27 12.05
C ARG A 160 -11.18 3.47 13.27
N GLY A 161 -11.74 4.03 14.35
CA GLY A 161 -11.04 4.29 15.61
C GLY A 161 -10.01 5.43 15.56
N ARG A 162 -9.88 6.12 14.42
CA ARG A 162 -8.92 7.21 14.21
C ARG A 162 -9.59 8.56 13.98
N ILE A 163 -10.80 8.56 13.44
CA ILE A 163 -11.60 9.77 13.25
C ILE A 163 -12.81 9.72 14.19
N ASP A 164 -12.95 10.78 14.99
CA ASP A 164 -14.18 11.10 15.69
C ASP A 164 -14.98 12.09 14.84
N PHE A 165 -16.02 11.60 14.19
CA PHE A 165 -16.89 12.39 13.31
C PHE A 165 -17.86 13.32 14.06
N GLU A 166 -18.08 13.10 15.36
CA GLU A 166 -18.94 13.96 16.18
C GLU A 166 -18.17 15.20 16.63
N ASN A 167 -16.96 14.99 17.14
CA ASN A 167 -16.10 16.08 17.61
C ASN A 167 -15.17 16.64 16.52
N ASN A 168 -15.16 16.05 15.32
CA ASN A 168 -14.28 16.41 14.20
C ASN A 168 -12.79 16.38 14.60
N THR A 169 -12.37 15.30 15.26
CA THR A 169 -10.97 15.12 15.66
C THR A 169 -10.37 13.89 14.99
N VAL A 170 -9.06 13.95 14.75
CA VAL A 170 -8.28 12.84 14.21
C VAL A 170 -7.23 12.47 15.26
N ASN A 171 -7.09 11.19 15.56
CA ASN A 171 -6.07 10.67 16.46
C ASN A 171 -5.36 9.48 15.82
N LEU A 172 -4.04 9.61 15.67
CA LEU A 172 -3.18 8.59 15.10
C LEU A 172 -2.20 8.12 16.17
N GLY A 173 -2.59 7.08 16.93
CA GLY A 173 -1.82 6.56 18.07
C GLY A 173 -0.35 6.27 17.74
N GLY A 174 -0.08 5.75 16.54
CA GLY A 174 1.27 5.44 16.06
C GLY A 174 2.18 6.66 15.83
N LEU A 175 1.64 7.88 15.85
CA LEU A 175 2.39 9.12 15.65
C LEU A 175 2.54 9.96 16.92
N VAL A 176 1.82 9.64 18.01
CA VAL A 176 1.76 10.47 19.23
C VAL A 176 3.16 10.70 19.82
N GLY A 177 4.01 9.67 19.83
CA GLY A 177 5.38 9.77 20.36
C GLY A 177 6.31 10.69 19.55
N ALA A 178 6.17 10.70 18.22
CA ALA A 178 7.02 11.47 17.32
C ALA A 178 6.44 12.84 16.92
N LEU A 179 5.19 13.13 17.28
CA LEU A 179 4.44 14.33 16.86
C LEU A 179 5.20 15.63 17.11
N SER A 180 5.81 15.76 18.30
CA SER A 180 6.55 16.97 18.68
C SER A 180 7.82 17.18 17.84
N GLY A 181 8.44 16.10 17.37
CA GLY A 181 9.58 16.14 16.45
C GLY A 181 9.13 16.53 15.05
N ILE A 182 8.08 15.87 14.53
CA ILE A 182 7.54 16.12 13.18
C ILE A 182 7.09 17.58 13.03
N LYS A 183 6.40 18.15 14.03
CA LYS A 183 5.99 19.57 14.01
C LYS A 183 7.15 20.57 14.01
N LYS A 184 8.34 20.16 14.45
CA LYS A 184 9.56 21.00 14.45
C LYS A 184 10.40 20.82 13.18
N SER A 185 10.08 19.81 12.36
CA SER A 185 10.75 19.61 11.08
C SER A 185 10.55 20.82 10.17
N ARG A 186 11.51 21.05 9.27
CA ARG A 186 11.46 22.15 8.31
C ARG A 186 11.02 21.75 6.92
N ARG A 187 10.99 20.45 6.64
CA ARG A 187 10.60 19.88 5.36
C ARG A 187 10.11 18.46 5.56
N MET A 188 9.13 18.07 4.75
CA MET A 188 8.67 16.69 4.63
C MET A 188 9.09 16.12 3.28
N ILE A 189 9.56 14.88 3.27
CA ILE A 189 9.95 14.14 2.07
C ILE A 189 9.13 12.87 2.02
N MET A 190 8.25 12.75 1.03
CA MET A 190 7.47 11.54 0.78
C MET A 190 8.20 10.67 -0.23
N ILE A 191 8.50 9.43 0.14
CA ILE A 191 9.31 8.49 -0.64
C ILE A 191 8.50 7.23 -0.88
N ALA A 192 8.33 6.86 -2.15
CA ALA A 192 7.56 5.68 -2.55
C ALA A 192 7.89 5.24 -3.98
N CYS A 193 7.31 4.11 -4.42
CA CYS A 193 7.39 3.62 -5.80
C CYS A 193 5.98 3.42 -6.39
N GLY A 194 5.86 3.53 -7.72
CA GLY A 194 4.65 3.18 -8.47
C GLY A 194 3.37 3.88 -7.97
N THR A 195 2.30 3.10 -7.79
CA THR A 195 1.01 3.60 -7.29
C THR A 195 1.12 4.33 -5.94
N SER A 196 1.99 3.88 -5.02
CA SER A 196 2.18 4.58 -3.73
C SER A 196 2.84 5.96 -3.91
N TYR A 197 3.70 6.12 -4.93
CA TYR A 197 4.22 7.44 -5.30
C TYR A 197 3.11 8.36 -5.84
N HIS A 198 2.17 7.83 -6.63
CA HIS A 198 1.01 8.61 -7.07
C HIS A 198 0.11 9.04 -5.90
N THR A 199 0.00 8.23 -4.83
CA THR A 199 -0.70 8.65 -3.62
C THR A 199 -0.03 9.86 -2.99
N CYS A 200 1.30 9.84 -2.83
CA CYS A 200 2.07 10.97 -2.30
C CYS A 200 1.87 12.24 -3.14
N LEU A 201 1.87 12.12 -4.47
CA LEU A 201 1.56 13.24 -5.36
C LEU A 201 0.14 13.78 -5.16
N ALA A 202 -0.84 12.88 -4.99
CA ALA A 202 -2.23 13.26 -4.82
C ALA A 202 -2.48 14.05 -3.52
N THR A 203 -1.74 13.71 -2.46
CA THR A 203 -1.87 14.36 -1.15
C THR A 203 -0.87 15.49 -0.93
N ARG A 204 0.07 15.72 -1.84
CA ARG A 204 1.11 16.77 -1.68
C ARG A 204 0.52 18.13 -1.35
N SER A 205 -0.45 18.59 -2.14
CA SER A 205 -1.01 19.94 -1.99
C SER A 205 -1.76 20.12 -0.67
N ILE A 206 -2.44 19.09 -0.15
CA ILE A 206 -3.14 19.20 1.13
C ILE A 206 -2.17 19.16 2.32
N PHE A 207 -1.04 18.46 2.20
CA PHE A 207 0.04 18.59 3.19
C PHE A 207 0.61 20.01 3.19
N GLU A 208 0.98 20.55 2.02
CA GLU A 208 1.48 21.93 1.89
C GLU A 208 0.49 22.95 2.48
N GLU A 209 -0.82 22.79 2.20
CA GLU A 209 -1.90 23.63 2.72
C GLU A 209 -2.03 23.54 4.26
N LEU A 210 -2.09 22.33 4.81
CA LEU A 210 -2.39 22.12 6.23
C LEU A 210 -1.17 22.31 7.13
N THR A 211 0.01 21.86 6.71
CA THR A 211 1.21 21.93 7.55
C THR A 211 2.05 23.18 7.29
N GLU A 212 1.85 23.89 6.18
CA GLU A 212 2.67 25.05 5.76
C GLU A 212 4.17 24.71 5.65
N MET A 213 4.49 23.43 5.44
CA MET A 213 5.86 22.98 5.27
C MET A 213 6.14 22.65 3.80
N PRO A 214 7.37 22.85 3.31
CA PRO A 214 7.81 22.30 2.04
C PRO A 214 7.62 20.78 2.01
N VAL A 215 6.91 20.27 1.01
CA VAL A 215 6.71 18.84 0.78
C VAL A 215 7.40 18.47 -0.54
N SER A 216 8.37 17.57 -0.46
CA SER A 216 8.99 16.94 -1.63
C SER A 216 8.43 15.54 -1.80
N VAL A 217 8.20 15.11 -3.04
CA VAL A 217 7.68 13.77 -3.37
C VAL A 217 8.66 13.13 -4.34
N GLU A 218 9.26 12.02 -3.93
CA GLU A 218 10.42 11.42 -4.58
C GLU A 218 10.14 9.96 -4.92
N LEU A 219 10.58 9.53 -6.11
CA LEU A 219 10.65 8.12 -6.46
C LEU A 219 11.85 7.50 -5.73
N ALA A 220 11.65 6.39 -5.03
CA ALA A 220 12.67 5.85 -4.12
C ALA A 220 13.98 5.44 -4.82
N SER A 221 13.90 4.94 -6.06
CA SER A 221 15.07 4.59 -6.88
C SER A 221 15.91 5.82 -7.21
N ASP A 222 15.31 6.84 -7.85
CA ASP A 222 15.98 8.09 -8.20
C ASP A 222 16.50 8.86 -6.97
N PHE A 223 15.77 8.79 -5.85
CA PHE A 223 16.20 9.37 -4.58
C PHE A 223 17.53 8.78 -4.08
N SER A 224 17.67 7.45 -4.16
CA SER A 224 18.88 6.73 -3.78
C SER A 224 20.02 7.00 -4.77
N ASP A 225 19.73 6.95 -6.07
CA ASP A 225 20.71 7.18 -7.15
C ASP A 225 21.36 8.58 -7.06
N ARG A 226 20.53 9.61 -6.86
CA ARG A 226 21.01 11.00 -6.71
C ARG A 226 21.65 11.27 -5.36
N ARG A 227 21.57 10.33 -4.41
CA ARG A 227 21.96 10.54 -3.00
C ARG A 227 21.37 11.84 -2.48
N CYS A 228 20.05 11.95 -2.54
CA CYS A 228 19.33 13.18 -2.24
C CYS A 228 19.75 13.76 -0.86
N PRO A 229 19.97 15.08 -0.73
CA PRO A 229 20.31 15.68 0.56
C PRO A 229 19.19 15.56 1.59
N VAL A 230 19.47 14.87 2.69
CA VAL A 230 18.57 14.71 3.84
C VAL A 230 19.26 15.22 5.10
N PHE A 231 18.51 15.94 5.93
CA PHE A 231 18.96 16.59 7.14
C PHE A 231 18.22 16.06 8.37
N ARG A 232 18.72 16.40 9.55
CA ARG A 232 18.16 15.93 10.84
C ARG A 232 16.79 16.51 11.16
N ASP A 233 16.48 17.67 10.58
CA ASP A 233 15.21 18.37 10.71
C ASP A 233 14.22 18.04 9.58
N ASP A 234 14.52 17.03 8.76
CA ASP A 234 13.57 16.47 7.82
C ASP A 234 12.70 15.39 8.48
N THR A 235 11.43 15.33 8.08
CA THR A 235 10.57 14.16 8.29
C THR A 235 10.43 13.41 6.97
N CYS A 236 10.85 12.15 6.93
CA CYS A 236 10.76 11.28 5.78
C CYS A 236 9.58 10.31 5.94
N ILE A 237 8.61 10.39 5.03
CA ILE A 237 7.40 9.55 5.01
C ILE A 237 7.57 8.49 3.94
N PHE A 238 7.60 7.22 4.35
CA PHE A 238 7.73 6.06 3.46
C PHE A 238 6.36 5.44 3.24
N VAL A 239 5.87 5.42 2.00
CA VAL A 239 4.56 4.87 1.65
C VAL A 239 4.74 3.60 0.84
N SER A 240 4.31 2.45 1.39
CA SER A 240 4.45 1.15 0.72
C SER A 240 3.35 0.19 1.18
N GLN A 241 2.62 -0.42 0.23
CA GLN A 241 1.60 -1.42 0.59
C GLN A 241 2.23 -2.63 1.28
N SER A 242 3.27 -3.22 0.68
CA SER A 242 3.94 -4.43 1.20
C SER A 242 4.87 -4.14 2.38
N GLY A 243 5.43 -2.92 2.47
CA GLY A 243 6.45 -2.59 3.45
C GLY A 243 7.79 -3.29 3.21
N GLU A 244 7.97 -3.92 2.04
CA GLU A 244 9.14 -4.71 1.66
C GLU A 244 9.76 -4.27 0.32
N THR A 245 9.32 -3.15 -0.25
CA THR A 245 9.86 -2.63 -1.52
C THR A 245 11.33 -2.27 -1.38
N ALA A 246 12.21 -2.88 -2.18
CA ALA A 246 13.67 -2.80 -2.02
C ALA A 246 14.20 -1.36 -2.04
N ASP A 247 13.87 -0.57 -3.08
CA ASP A 247 14.31 0.83 -3.19
C ASP A 247 13.82 1.68 -2.00
N SER A 248 12.60 1.45 -1.53
CA SER A 248 12.03 2.18 -0.39
C SER A 248 12.74 1.83 0.91
N LEU A 249 13.13 0.56 1.10
CA LEU A 249 13.94 0.12 2.24
C LEU A 249 15.37 0.68 2.20
N GLN A 250 15.98 0.76 1.02
CA GLN A 250 17.30 1.36 0.86
C GLN A 250 17.25 2.86 1.18
N ALA A 251 16.25 3.57 0.66
CA ALA A 251 16.02 4.97 0.99
C ALA A 251 15.75 5.18 2.49
N LEU A 252 15.02 4.26 3.15
CA LEU A 252 14.79 4.29 4.59
C LEU A 252 16.10 4.20 5.38
N LYS A 253 16.96 3.24 5.07
CA LYS A 253 18.28 3.10 5.68
C LYS A 253 19.11 4.38 5.49
N TYR A 254 19.13 4.92 4.28
CA TYR A 254 19.82 6.16 3.94
C TYR A 254 19.35 7.38 4.75
N CYS A 255 18.03 7.52 4.98
CA CYS A 255 17.46 8.58 5.80
C CYS A 255 17.76 8.41 7.29
N LYS A 256 17.73 7.16 7.79
CA LYS A 256 18.09 6.84 9.18
C LYS A 256 19.54 7.17 9.50
N GLU A 257 20.48 6.86 8.60
CA GLU A 257 21.90 7.25 8.75
C GLU A 257 22.08 8.76 8.92
N ARG A 258 21.21 9.56 8.30
CA ARG A 258 21.19 11.03 8.40
C ARG A 258 20.41 11.56 9.60
N LYS A 259 19.81 10.67 10.39
CA LYS A 259 19.02 10.96 11.59
C LYS A 259 17.80 11.84 11.30
N ALA A 260 17.19 11.68 10.13
CA ALA A 260 15.86 12.23 9.86
C ALA A 260 14.81 11.44 10.64
N ILE A 261 13.69 12.08 10.96
CA ILE A 261 12.53 11.39 11.54
C ILE A 261 11.93 10.52 10.44
N THR A 262 11.63 9.26 10.74
CA THR A 262 11.11 8.30 9.75
C THR A 262 9.71 7.84 10.12
N LEU A 263 8.77 7.99 9.17
CA LEU A 263 7.37 7.65 9.32
C LEU A 263 6.97 6.62 8.26
N GLY A 264 6.52 5.44 8.68
CA GLY A 264 6.05 4.39 7.77
C GLY A 264 4.53 4.39 7.58
N VAL A 265 4.05 4.45 6.34
CA VAL A 265 2.63 4.25 5.98
C VAL A 265 2.52 2.93 5.21
N VAL A 266 2.08 1.88 5.90
CA VAL A 266 2.12 0.51 5.40
C VAL A 266 0.79 -0.23 5.51
N ASN A 267 0.58 -1.30 4.72
CA ASN A 267 -0.57 -2.20 4.89
C ASN A 267 -0.20 -3.55 5.54
N ALA A 268 1.05 -3.99 5.42
CA ALA A 268 1.54 -5.22 6.04
C ALA A 268 2.09 -4.94 7.45
N VAL A 269 1.43 -5.50 8.47
CA VAL A 269 1.86 -5.42 9.86
C VAL A 269 3.16 -6.19 10.04
N GLY A 270 4.12 -5.59 10.74
CA GLY A 270 5.40 -6.23 11.02
C GLY A 270 6.30 -6.35 9.79
N SER A 271 6.03 -5.64 8.69
CA SER A 271 6.94 -5.51 7.55
C SER A 271 8.22 -4.76 7.92
N SER A 272 9.28 -4.91 7.11
CA SER A 272 10.58 -4.29 7.33
C SER A 272 10.50 -2.76 7.46
N ILE A 273 9.75 -2.07 6.58
CA ILE A 273 9.53 -0.62 6.72
C ILE A 273 8.85 -0.31 8.05
N SER A 274 7.82 -1.06 8.45
CA SER A 274 7.08 -0.78 9.69
C SER A 274 7.92 -0.97 10.96
N ARG A 275 8.87 -1.91 10.95
CA ARG A 275 9.79 -2.17 12.07
C ARG A 275 10.91 -1.14 12.14
N ASP A 276 11.42 -0.72 10.98
CA ASP A 276 12.61 0.12 10.91
C ASP A 276 12.30 1.62 11.06
N THR A 277 11.05 2.05 10.82
CA THR A 277 10.63 3.44 11.02
C THR A 277 10.38 3.79 12.49
N GLU A 278 10.64 5.03 12.89
CA GLU A 278 10.44 5.53 14.27
C GLU A 278 8.96 5.57 14.68
N CYS A 279 8.09 5.89 13.72
CA CYS A 279 6.65 5.96 13.90
C CYS A 279 5.93 5.51 12.64
N GLY A 280 4.63 5.24 12.70
CA GLY A 280 3.93 4.80 11.52
C GLY A 280 2.42 4.70 11.65
N VAL A 281 1.78 4.50 10.50
CA VAL A 281 0.34 4.32 10.34
C VAL A 281 0.11 3.07 9.50
N HIS A 282 -0.57 2.09 10.08
CA HIS A 282 -1.09 0.94 9.35
C HIS A 282 -2.38 1.35 8.62
N ILE A 283 -2.44 1.26 7.30
CA ILE A 283 -3.61 1.76 6.55
C ILE A 283 -4.85 0.88 6.75
N ASN A 284 -4.69 -0.37 7.21
CA ASN A 284 -5.77 -1.29 7.52
C ASN A 284 -6.78 -1.48 6.36
N ALA A 285 -6.28 -1.67 5.15
CA ALA A 285 -7.10 -1.91 3.96
C ALA A 285 -7.50 -3.40 3.81
N GLY A 286 -7.02 -4.26 4.71
CA GLY A 286 -7.02 -5.71 4.56
C GLY A 286 -5.97 -6.21 3.54
N PRO A 287 -5.77 -7.53 3.42
CA PRO A 287 -4.91 -8.12 2.41
C PRO A 287 -5.31 -7.67 1.00
N GLU A 288 -4.33 -7.26 0.21
CA GLU A 288 -4.49 -7.03 -1.22
C GLU A 288 -3.79 -8.21 -1.89
N ILE A 289 -4.44 -8.92 -2.80
CA ILE A 289 -3.93 -10.09 -3.53
C ILE A 289 -3.68 -9.73 -4.99
N GLY A 290 -4.53 -8.91 -5.61
CA GLY A 290 -4.34 -8.45 -6.99
C GLY A 290 -2.98 -7.77 -7.20
N VAL A 291 -2.32 -8.01 -8.35
CA VAL A 291 -1.00 -7.42 -8.62
C VAL A 291 -1.09 -5.90 -8.76
N ALA A 292 -2.11 -5.39 -9.44
CA ALA A 292 -2.36 -3.96 -9.56
C ALA A 292 -3.02 -3.42 -8.28
N SER A 293 -2.37 -2.48 -7.60
CA SER A 293 -2.90 -1.89 -6.38
C SER A 293 -4.16 -1.06 -6.63
N THR A 294 -5.17 -1.20 -5.77
CA THR A 294 -6.48 -0.53 -5.89
C THR A 294 -6.92 0.04 -4.55
N LYS A 295 -7.38 -0.81 -3.62
CA LYS A 295 -7.81 -0.40 -2.29
C LYS A 295 -6.67 0.13 -1.43
N ALA A 296 -5.44 -0.35 -1.65
CA ALA A 296 -4.30 0.24 -0.94
C ALA A 296 -4.01 1.68 -1.41
N TYR A 297 -4.22 2.04 -2.67
CA TYR A 297 -4.08 3.44 -3.14
C TYR A 297 -5.05 4.38 -2.39
N THR A 298 -6.34 4.05 -2.35
CA THR A 298 -7.36 4.88 -1.71
C THR A 298 -7.21 4.91 -0.19
N SER A 299 -6.85 3.78 0.44
CA SER A 299 -6.54 3.74 1.87
C SER A 299 -5.25 4.50 2.22
N GLN A 300 -4.19 4.44 1.41
CA GLN A 300 -2.97 5.26 1.60
C GLN A 300 -3.29 6.75 1.49
N TYR A 301 -4.14 7.13 0.53
CA TYR A 301 -4.58 8.51 0.34
C TYR A 301 -5.28 9.02 1.61
N ILE A 302 -6.26 8.28 2.13
CA ILE A 302 -6.97 8.65 3.36
C ILE A 302 -6.03 8.70 4.55
N ALA A 303 -5.11 7.73 4.69
CA ALA A 303 -4.13 7.73 5.77
C ALA A 303 -3.25 8.98 5.74
N LEU A 304 -2.75 9.37 4.56
CA LEU A 304 -1.96 10.59 4.38
C LEU A 304 -2.80 11.85 4.70
N VAL A 305 -4.06 11.94 4.25
CA VAL A 305 -4.94 13.06 4.63
C VAL A 305 -5.14 13.15 6.14
N MET A 306 -5.36 12.01 6.83
CA MET A 306 -5.47 11.97 8.29
C MET A 306 -4.18 12.43 8.97
N ILE A 307 -3.00 12.07 8.43
CA ILE A 307 -1.71 12.54 8.93
C ILE A 307 -1.64 14.06 8.81
N ALA A 308 -1.99 14.63 7.66
CA ALA A 308 -1.99 16.08 7.47
C ALA A 308 -2.91 16.79 8.48
N LEU A 309 -4.15 16.30 8.66
CA LEU A 309 -5.10 16.82 9.65
C LEU A 309 -4.58 16.72 11.09
N PHE A 310 -3.92 15.61 11.43
CA PHE A 310 -3.35 15.39 12.75
C PHE A 310 -2.19 16.35 13.05
N LEU A 311 -1.34 16.62 12.06
CA LEU A 311 -0.22 17.54 12.19
C LEU A 311 -0.66 19.00 12.33
N SER A 312 -1.78 19.39 11.73
CA SER A 312 -2.29 20.78 11.73
C SER A 312 -3.35 21.08 12.79
N ASN A 313 -3.66 20.13 13.69
CA ASN A 313 -4.80 20.21 14.63
C ASN A 313 -4.79 21.42 15.57
N ASP A 314 -3.63 22.03 15.84
CA ASP A 314 -3.52 23.17 16.77
C ASP A 314 -3.86 24.53 16.11
N SER A 315 -4.11 24.55 14.79
CA SER A 315 -4.34 25.78 14.04
C SER A 315 -5.81 26.21 14.06
N LEU A 316 -6.11 27.31 14.76
CA LEU A 316 -7.47 27.87 14.82
C LEU A 316 -7.99 28.34 13.45
N SER A 317 -7.11 28.88 12.59
CA SER A 317 -7.49 29.38 11.27
C SER A 317 -7.92 28.26 10.31
N LYS A 318 -7.43 27.03 10.52
CA LYS A 318 -7.70 25.86 9.68
C LYS A 318 -8.87 25.01 10.17
N ARG A 319 -9.51 25.41 11.28
CA ARG A 319 -10.58 24.63 11.91
C ARG A 319 -11.75 24.33 10.98
N GLN A 320 -12.22 25.32 10.21
CA GLN A 320 -13.32 25.08 9.26
C GLN A 320 -12.91 24.08 8.18
N ARG A 321 -11.71 24.26 7.62
CA ARG A 321 -11.15 23.36 6.62
C ARG A 321 -11.01 21.92 7.14
N HIS A 322 -10.61 21.74 8.40
CA HIS A 322 -10.57 20.42 9.05
C HIS A 322 -11.96 19.79 9.13
N ILE A 323 -12.97 20.55 9.57
CA ILE A 323 -14.36 20.07 9.67
C ILE A 323 -14.85 19.65 8.29
N ASP A 324 -14.64 20.48 7.27
CA ASP A 324 -15.07 20.18 5.90
C ASP A 324 -14.46 18.87 5.40
N ILE A 325 -13.14 18.68 5.58
CA ILE A 325 -12.44 17.46 5.17
C ILE A 325 -12.94 16.24 5.96
N ILE A 326 -13.10 16.35 7.28
CA ILE A 326 -13.55 15.23 8.13
C ILE A 326 -14.99 14.81 7.78
N GLN A 327 -15.89 15.77 7.54
CA GLN A 327 -17.25 15.48 7.09
C GLN A 327 -17.26 14.95 5.65
N GLY A 328 -16.35 15.41 4.80
CA GLY A 328 -16.11 14.82 3.48
C GLY A 328 -15.72 13.35 3.57
N LEU A 329 -14.71 13.02 4.39
CA LEU A 329 -14.23 11.66 4.64
C LEU A 329 -15.34 10.72 5.13
N LYS A 330 -16.25 11.22 5.99
CA LYS A 330 -17.43 10.47 6.46
C LYS A 330 -18.30 9.96 5.29
N ASN A 331 -18.41 10.75 4.23
CA ASN A 331 -19.29 10.46 3.09
C ASN A 331 -18.61 9.62 2.01
N ILE A 332 -17.26 9.56 1.98
CA ILE A 332 -16.49 8.87 0.94
C ILE A 332 -16.94 7.41 0.73
N PRO A 333 -17.10 6.55 1.77
CA PRO A 333 -17.55 5.18 1.57
C PRO A 333 -18.88 5.07 0.80
N ALA A 334 -19.85 5.93 1.12
CA ALA A 334 -21.14 5.95 0.44
C ALA A 334 -21.00 6.49 -1.00
N GLN A 335 -20.19 7.52 -1.21
CA GLN A 335 -19.94 8.08 -2.53
C GLN A 335 -19.22 7.09 -3.46
N ILE A 336 -18.26 6.30 -2.95
CA ILE A 336 -17.63 5.23 -3.74
C ILE A 336 -18.67 4.20 -4.18
N LYS A 337 -19.63 3.82 -3.32
CA LYS A 337 -20.73 2.92 -3.70
C LYS A 337 -21.57 3.48 -4.85
N GLU A 338 -21.82 4.78 -4.87
CA GLU A 338 -22.52 5.44 -5.98
C GLU A 338 -21.69 5.40 -7.27
N VAL A 339 -20.39 5.67 -7.19
CA VAL A 339 -19.47 5.62 -8.35
C VAL A 339 -19.36 4.20 -8.92
N LEU A 340 -19.35 3.16 -8.07
CA LEU A 340 -19.32 1.76 -8.52
C LEU A 340 -20.54 1.38 -9.38
N LYS A 341 -21.68 2.07 -9.25
CA LYS A 341 -22.86 1.85 -10.12
C LYS A 341 -22.61 2.24 -11.59
N LEU A 342 -21.52 2.96 -11.88
CA LEU A 342 -21.12 3.30 -13.25
C LEU A 342 -20.51 2.11 -14.01
N GLU A 343 -20.32 0.95 -13.37
CA GLU A 343 -19.68 -0.23 -13.97
C GLU A 343 -20.27 -0.59 -15.34
N ASP A 344 -21.61 -0.67 -15.46
CA ASP A 344 -22.26 -1.05 -16.72
C ASP A 344 -21.96 -0.08 -17.86
N LYS A 345 -22.00 1.23 -17.56
CA LYS A 345 -21.68 2.28 -18.54
C LYS A 345 -20.20 2.23 -18.94
N ILE A 346 -19.31 2.01 -17.97
CA ILE A 346 -17.87 1.89 -18.20
C ILE A 346 -17.58 0.66 -19.07
N LYS A 347 -18.22 -0.47 -18.78
CA LYS A 347 -18.12 -1.70 -19.56
C LYS A 347 -18.56 -1.50 -21.01
N GLN A 348 -19.66 -0.78 -21.25
CA GLN A 348 -20.10 -0.41 -22.60
C GLN A 348 -19.05 0.43 -23.33
N LEU A 349 -18.52 1.50 -22.70
CA LEU A 349 -17.46 2.33 -23.29
C LEU A 349 -16.20 1.52 -23.64
N CYS A 350 -15.85 0.56 -22.77
CA CYS A 350 -14.72 -0.33 -23.01
C CYS A 350 -14.97 -1.24 -24.21
N ASN A 351 -16.17 -1.81 -24.34
CA ASN A 351 -16.56 -2.70 -25.45
C ASN A 351 -16.63 -1.97 -26.79
N ASP A 352 -17.30 -0.81 -26.81
CA ASP A 352 -17.73 -0.17 -28.05
C ASP A 352 -16.59 0.61 -28.71
N TRP A 353 -15.71 1.23 -27.91
CA TRP A 353 -14.70 2.14 -28.43
C TRP A 353 -13.29 1.80 -27.96
N LEU A 354 -13.06 1.76 -26.65
CA LEU A 354 -11.69 1.73 -26.13
C LEU A 354 -10.95 0.42 -26.44
N ASN A 355 -11.65 -0.72 -26.59
CA ASN A 355 -10.98 -2.00 -26.85
C ASN A 355 -10.14 -1.98 -28.14
N ASN A 356 -10.60 -1.26 -29.17
CA ASN A 356 -9.96 -1.17 -30.48
C ASN A 356 -8.78 -0.18 -30.52
N GLN A 357 -8.52 0.51 -29.41
CA GLN A 357 -7.57 1.62 -29.35
C GLN A 357 -6.21 1.16 -28.85
N LYS A 358 -5.15 1.72 -29.44
CA LYS A 358 -3.76 1.39 -29.05
C LYS A 358 -3.23 2.30 -27.95
N SER A 359 -3.66 3.55 -27.99
CA SER A 359 -3.20 4.61 -27.10
C SER A 359 -4.37 5.31 -26.42
N LEU A 360 -4.12 5.91 -25.27
CA LEU A 360 -5.10 6.66 -24.49
C LEU A 360 -4.39 7.78 -23.72
N LEU A 361 -4.92 9.00 -23.78
CA LEU A 361 -4.43 10.10 -22.95
C LEU A 361 -5.38 10.38 -21.78
N LEU A 362 -4.82 10.58 -20.58
CA LEU A 362 -5.57 10.98 -19.40
C LEU A 362 -5.16 12.40 -19.01
N LEU A 363 -6.12 13.31 -18.90
CA LEU A 363 -5.89 14.72 -18.60
C LEU A 363 -6.36 15.03 -17.19
N GLY A 364 -5.43 15.53 -16.36
CA GLY A 364 -5.71 15.97 -15.00
C GLY A 364 -5.00 17.28 -14.68
N ARG A 365 -5.49 18.01 -13.68
CA ARG A 365 -4.84 19.24 -13.17
C ARG A 365 -5.07 19.36 -11.66
N GLY A 366 -4.12 19.97 -10.95
CA GLY A 366 -4.20 20.13 -9.50
C GLY A 366 -4.30 18.76 -8.81
N TYR A 367 -5.28 18.61 -7.91
CA TYR A 367 -5.57 17.34 -7.23
C TYR A 367 -5.82 16.17 -8.19
N GLN A 368 -6.29 16.45 -9.42
CA GLN A 368 -6.61 15.41 -10.40
C GLN A 368 -5.42 14.99 -11.26
N PHE A 369 -4.24 15.62 -11.14
CA PHE A 369 -3.07 15.21 -11.90
C PHE A 369 -2.59 13.80 -11.48
N ALA A 370 -2.52 13.55 -10.18
CA ALA A 370 -2.15 12.23 -9.66
C ALA A 370 -3.17 11.15 -10.08
N THR A 371 -4.47 11.48 -10.10
CA THR A 371 -5.52 10.59 -10.60
C THR A 371 -5.30 10.20 -12.06
N ALA A 372 -4.90 11.16 -12.91
CA ALA A 372 -4.60 10.88 -14.32
C ALA A 372 -3.37 9.98 -14.49
N LEU A 373 -2.31 10.22 -13.71
CA LEU A 373 -1.12 9.36 -13.70
C LEU A 373 -1.44 7.94 -13.21
N GLU A 374 -2.24 7.82 -12.15
CA GLU A 374 -2.62 6.52 -11.60
C GLU A 374 -3.52 5.74 -12.56
N GLY A 375 -4.53 6.38 -13.16
CA GLY A 375 -5.35 5.74 -14.18
C GLY A 375 -4.52 5.30 -15.40
N ALA A 376 -3.56 6.13 -15.82
CA ALA A 376 -2.63 5.78 -16.89
C ALA A 376 -1.77 4.55 -16.52
N LEU A 377 -1.30 4.47 -15.28
CA LEU A 377 -0.52 3.33 -14.81
C LEU A 377 -1.37 2.06 -14.75
N LYS A 378 -2.57 2.10 -14.16
CA LYS A 378 -3.47 0.93 -14.10
C LYS A 378 -3.79 0.39 -15.48
N ILE A 379 -4.22 1.25 -16.41
CA ILE A 379 -4.55 0.84 -17.78
C ILE A 379 -3.33 0.19 -18.47
N LYS A 380 -2.13 0.74 -18.26
CA LYS A 380 -0.88 0.22 -18.82
C LYS A 380 -0.51 -1.15 -18.25
N GLU A 381 -0.59 -1.29 -16.93
CA GLU A 381 -0.21 -2.50 -16.20
C GLU A 381 -1.06 -3.70 -16.59
N ILE A 382 -2.38 -3.53 -16.71
CA ILE A 382 -3.30 -4.68 -16.84
C ILE A 382 -3.89 -4.85 -18.24
N SER A 383 -4.08 -3.78 -19.02
CA SER A 383 -4.66 -3.89 -20.36
C SER A 383 -3.61 -3.88 -21.49
N TYR A 384 -2.36 -3.54 -21.15
CA TYR A 384 -1.24 -3.30 -22.08
C TYR A 384 -1.53 -2.26 -23.16
N MET A 385 -2.56 -1.43 -22.98
CA MET A 385 -2.79 -0.25 -23.80
C MET A 385 -1.75 0.81 -23.44
N HIS A 386 -1.24 1.53 -24.44
CA HIS A 386 -0.34 2.64 -24.17
C HIS A 386 -1.12 3.81 -23.58
N SER A 387 -1.09 3.95 -22.26
CA SER A 387 -1.74 5.05 -21.56
C SER A 387 -0.75 6.01 -20.93
N GLU A 388 -1.02 7.30 -21.10
CA GLU A 388 -0.19 8.40 -20.59
C GLU A 388 -1.04 9.42 -19.84
N GLY A 389 -0.60 9.78 -18.63
CA GLY A 389 -1.21 10.83 -17.82
C GLY A 389 -0.51 12.15 -18.08
N VAL A 390 -1.27 13.17 -18.47
CA VAL A 390 -0.76 14.48 -18.88
C VAL A 390 -1.37 15.57 -18.00
N LEU A 391 -0.51 16.48 -17.54
CA LEU A 391 -0.97 17.69 -16.86
C LEU A 391 -1.69 18.59 -17.87
N ALA A 392 -2.98 18.86 -17.66
CA ALA A 392 -3.81 19.58 -18.64
C ALA A 392 -3.28 20.99 -18.98
N GLY A 393 -2.51 21.61 -18.08
CA GLY A 393 -1.83 22.89 -18.35
C GLY A 393 -0.73 22.80 -19.42
N GLU A 394 -0.13 21.63 -19.60
CA GLU A 394 1.00 21.39 -20.51
C GLU A 394 0.58 21.00 -21.93
N LEU A 395 -0.73 20.89 -22.17
CA LEU A 395 -1.29 20.53 -23.48
C LEU A 395 -0.70 21.37 -24.62
N LYS A 396 -0.60 22.69 -24.43
CA LYS A 396 -0.08 23.62 -25.44
C LYS A 396 1.42 23.53 -25.67
N HIS A 397 2.15 22.84 -24.79
CA HIS A 397 3.60 22.74 -24.83
C HIS A 397 4.08 21.48 -25.58
N GLY A 398 3.18 20.76 -26.27
CA GLY A 398 3.52 19.73 -27.24
C GLY A 398 2.43 18.67 -27.41
N VAL A 399 1.74 18.31 -26.32
CA VAL A 399 0.80 17.17 -26.30
C VAL A 399 -0.40 17.37 -27.23
N LEU A 400 -0.86 18.61 -27.44
CA LEU A 400 -1.96 18.88 -28.38
C LEU A 400 -1.66 18.45 -29.82
N ALA A 401 -0.41 18.23 -30.20
CA ALA A 401 -0.06 17.71 -31.53
C ALA A 401 -0.50 16.26 -31.74
N LEU A 402 -0.76 15.51 -30.66
CA LEU A 402 -1.27 14.14 -30.72
C LEU A 402 -2.79 14.08 -30.83
N VAL A 403 -3.50 15.18 -30.54
CA VAL A 403 -4.96 15.19 -30.46
C VAL A 403 -5.57 15.24 -31.86
N ASP A 404 -6.34 14.22 -32.20
CA ASP A 404 -7.17 14.10 -33.38
C ASP A 404 -8.54 13.46 -33.04
N GLU A 405 -9.31 13.07 -34.06
CA GLU A 405 -10.63 12.44 -33.88
C GLU A 405 -10.57 10.98 -33.42
N GLU A 406 -9.42 10.32 -33.56
CA GLU A 406 -9.25 8.89 -33.27
C GLU A 406 -8.70 8.64 -31.86
N LEU A 407 -7.76 9.48 -31.41
CA LEU A 407 -7.09 9.34 -30.12
C LEU A 407 -8.08 9.50 -28.96
N PRO A 408 -8.33 8.44 -28.17
CA PRO A 408 -9.19 8.54 -27.02
C PRO A 408 -8.54 9.36 -25.92
N ILE A 409 -9.33 10.23 -25.31
CA ILE A 409 -8.89 11.13 -24.25
C ILE A 409 -9.88 11.00 -23.08
N ILE A 410 -9.38 10.80 -21.87
CA ILE A 410 -10.18 10.91 -20.64
C ILE A 410 -9.80 12.20 -19.94
N ALA A 411 -10.77 13.06 -19.66
CA ALA A 411 -10.54 14.33 -18.97
C ALA A 411 -11.24 14.36 -17.61
N LEU A 412 -10.49 14.70 -16.56
CA LEU A 412 -11.00 14.86 -15.20
C LEU A 412 -11.43 16.32 -14.98
N ALA A 413 -12.74 16.56 -14.96
CA ALA A 413 -13.38 17.88 -14.94
C ALA A 413 -14.33 18.04 -13.76
N THR A 414 -13.86 17.74 -12.55
CA THR A 414 -14.62 17.94 -11.31
C THR A 414 -14.45 19.35 -10.75
N ARG A 415 -15.43 19.83 -9.99
CA ARG A 415 -15.49 21.16 -9.40
C ARG A 415 -14.43 21.36 -8.33
N ASP A 416 -13.51 22.26 -8.63
CA ASP A 416 -12.56 22.85 -7.70
C ASP A 416 -12.24 24.28 -8.16
N SER A 417 -11.24 24.92 -7.55
CA SER A 417 -10.78 26.25 -7.94
C SER A 417 -10.15 26.32 -9.34
N LEU A 418 -9.76 25.17 -9.92
CA LEU A 418 -9.13 25.04 -11.22
C LEU A 418 -10.11 24.63 -12.33
N PHE A 419 -11.36 24.33 -12.00
CA PHE A 419 -12.41 23.92 -12.93
C PHE A 419 -12.49 24.81 -14.20
N PRO A 420 -12.50 26.15 -14.13
CA PRO A 420 -12.52 26.99 -15.34
C PRO A 420 -11.31 26.76 -16.26
N LYS A 421 -10.13 26.50 -15.69
CA LYS A 421 -8.89 26.22 -16.44
C LYS A 421 -8.93 24.83 -17.06
N VAL A 422 -9.51 23.85 -16.37
CA VAL A 422 -9.72 22.50 -16.90
C VAL A 422 -10.71 22.53 -18.06
N THR A 423 -11.85 23.21 -17.93
CA THR A 423 -12.83 23.39 -19.00
C THR A 423 -12.20 24.07 -20.23
N SER A 424 -11.39 25.11 -20.02
CA SER A 424 -10.63 25.73 -21.12
C SER A 424 -9.68 24.76 -21.83
N SER A 425 -9.09 23.80 -21.09
CA SER A 425 -8.21 22.77 -21.65
C SER A 425 -9.01 21.74 -22.46
N ILE A 426 -10.20 21.35 -21.99
CA ILE A 426 -11.12 20.48 -22.73
C ILE A 426 -11.59 21.14 -24.02
N MET A 427 -11.94 22.43 -23.99
CA MET A 427 -12.30 23.17 -25.20
C MET A 427 -11.19 23.20 -26.24
N GLN A 428 -9.92 23.20 -25.82
CA GLN A 428 -8.78 23.15 -26.74
C GLN A 428 -8.62 21.78 -27.41
N VAL A 429 -8.96 20.70 -26.69
CA VAL A 429 -9.01 19.33 -27.21
C VAL A 429 -10.15 19.21 -28.23
N THR A 430 -11.36 19.64 -27.86
CA THR A 430 -12.54 19.54 -28.73
C THR A 430 -12.41 20.42 -29.98
N ALA A 431 -11.74 21.58 -29.88
CA ALA A 431 -11.45 22.43 -31.03
C ALA A 431 -10.51 21.79 -32.07
N ARG A 432 -9.87 20.67 -31.76
CA ARG A 432 -8.99 19.89 -32.65
C ARG A 432 -9.60 18.54 -33.06
N GLY A 433 -10.91 18.37 -32.89
CA GLY A 433 -11.62 17.14 -33.26
C GLY A 433 -11.62 16.05 -32.18
N GLY A 434 -10.84 16.22 -31.10
CA GLY A 434 -10.82 15.27 -30.00
C GLY A 434 -12.17 15.18 -29.28
N ARG A 435 -12.65 13.96 -29.06
CA ARG A 435 -13.93 13.67 -28.36
C ARG A 435 -13.66 13.00 -27.02
N PRO A 436 -13.45 13.75 -25.94
CA PRO A 436 -13.03 13.16 -24.68
C PRO A 436 -14.17 12.43 -23.95
N ILE A 437 -13.83 11.43 -23.16
CA ILE A 437 -14.65 10.92 -22.06
C ILE A 437 -14.42 11.85 -20.87
N ILE A 438 -15.47 12.48 -20.36
CA ILE A 438 -15.35 13.47 -19.30
C ILE A 438 -15.85 12.87 -18.00
N ILE A 439 -15.00 12.81 -16.98
CA ILE A 439 -15.39 12.51 -15.60
C ILE A 439 -15.69 13.85 -14.91
N CYS A 440 -16.96 14.11 -14.60
CA CYS A 440 -17.44 15.38 -14.04
C CYS A 440 -18.40 15.15 -12.88
N ASN A 441 -18.72 16.20 -12.12
CA ASN A 441 -19.67 16.06 -11.03
C ASN A 441 -21.11 15.92 -11.53
N GLU A 442 -21.96 15.29 -10.73
CA GLU A 442 -23.41 15.27 -10.98
C GLU A 442 -23.98 16.68 -11.14
N GLY A 443 -24.82 16.87 -12.17
CA GLY A 443 -25.38 18.18 -12.53
C GLY A 443 -24.50 19.06 -13.41
N ASP A 444 -23.23 18.71 -13.62
CA ASP A 444 -22.35 19.44 -14.54
C ASP A 444 -22.39 18.84 -15.95
N ASP A 445 -22.74 19.67 -16.92
CA ASP A 445 -22.69 19.32 -18.36
C ASP A 445 -21.53 20.06 -19.03
N VAL A 446 -20.30 19.64 -18.71
CA VAL A 446 -19.08 20.16 -19.33
C VAL A 446 -18.97 19.62 -20.75
N ALA A 447 -19.11 20.51 -21.75
CA ALA A 447 -18.93 20.18 -23.16
C ALA A 447 -19.72 18.92 -23.60
N ALA A 448 -20.91 18.71 -23.06
CA ALA A 448 -21.68 17.47 -23.25
C ALA A 448 -21.92 17.13 -24.73
N ASP A 449 -22.16 18.14 -25.57
CA ASP A 449 -22.39 17.97 -27.01
C ASP A 449 -21.13 17.57 -27.80
N MET A 450 -19.94 17.78 -27.23
CA MET A 450 -18.64 17.52 -27.84
C MET A 450 -17.88 16.36 -27.18
N ALA A 451 -18.39 15.86 -26.06
CA ALA A 451 -17.85 14.71 -25.35
C ALA A 451 -18.27 13.41 -26.03
N TYR A 452 -17.39 12.41 -26.04
CA TYR A 452 -17.77 11.06 -26.44
C TYR A 452 -18.74 10.45 -25.42
N ALA A 453 -18.43 10.64 -24.13
CA ALA A 453 -19.27 10.21 -23.02
C ALA A 453 -18.97 11.01 -21.76
N THR A 454 -19.94 11.07 -20.86
CA THR A 454 -19.78 11.69 -19.53
C THR A 454 -19.96 10.65 -18.43
N LEU A 455 -19.08 10.65 -17.44
CA LEU A 455 -19.17 9.83 -16.24
C LEU A 455 -19.39 10.76 -15.05
N LYS A 456 -20.62 10.76 -14.54
CA LYS A 456 -21.04 11.65 -13.46
C LYS A 456 -20.69 11.02 -12.12
N VAL A 457 -19.88 11.71 -11.33
CA VAL A 457 -19.46 11.28 -9.99
C VAL A 457 -19.95 12.26 -8.92
N PRO A 458 -20.17 11.82 -7.67
CA PRO A 458 -20.60 12.72 -6.60
C PRO A 458 -19.58 13.83 -6.34
N LEU A 459 -20.08 15.00 -5.93
CA LEU A 459 -19.25 16.11 -5.45
C LEU A 459 -18.79 15.85 -4.01
N THR A 460 -17.51 16.06 -3.75
CA THR A 460 -16.94 16.04 -2.39
C THR A 460 -15.95 17.19 -2.21
N VAL A 461 -15.25 17.21 -1.08
CA VAL A 461 -14.19 18.19 -0.81
C VAL A 461 -13.09 18.04 -1.86
N ASP A 462 -12.61 19.16 -2.39
CA ASP A 462 -11.61 19.22 -3.47
C ASP A 462 -10.41 18.26 -3.31
N CYS A 463 -9.80 18.24 -2.12
CA CYS A 463 -8.65 17.38 -1.81
C CYS A 463 -9.01 15.88 -1.67
N LEU A 464 -10.30 15.54 -1.58
CA LEU A 464 -10.79 14.16 -1.51
C LEU A 464 -11.37 13.67 -2.85
N GLN A 465 -11.66 14.57 -3.78
CA GLN A 465 -12.32 14.23 -5.05
C GLN A 465 -11.54 13.21 -5.88
N GLY A 466 -10.20 13.18 -5.75
CA GLY A 466 -9.36 12.16 -6.38
C GLY A 466 -9.70 10.72 -5.99
N LEU A 467 -10.18 10.49 -4.76
CA LEU A 467 -10.65 9.18 -4.28
C LEU A 467 -11.83 8.65 -5.07
N LEU A 468 -12.72 9.54 -5.53
CA LEU A 468 -13.88 9.17 -6.33
C LEU A 468 -13.51 9.03 -7.81
N ASN A 469 -12.68 9.94 -8.30
CA ASN A 469 -12.34 10.02 -9.72
C ASN A 469 -11.42 8.88 -10.21
N VAL A 470 -10.69 8.23 -9.31
CA VAL A 470 -9.83 7.08 -9.65
C VAL A 470 -10.63 5.79 -9.87
N VAL A 471 -11.77 5.62 -9.21
CA VAL A 471 -12.58 4.38 -9.25
C VAL A 471 -13.08 4.06 -10.66
N PRO A 472 -13.61 5.02 -11.45
CA PRO A 472 -13.96 4.78 -12.85
C PRO A 472 -12.77 4.31 -13.69
N LEU A 473 -11.57 4.82 -13.42
CA LEU A 473 -10.35 4.46 -14.16
C LEU A 473 -9.89 3.04 -13.80
N GLN A 474 -10.02 2.65 -12.53
CA GLN A 474 -9.79 1.27 -12.09
C GLN A 474 -10.78 0.31 -12.78
N LEU A 475 -12.08 0.64 -12.80
CA LEU A 475 -13.09 -0.16 -13.51
C LEU A 475 -12.83 -0.22 -15.03
N MET A 476 -12.42 0.89 -15.66
CA MET A 476 -12.04 0.92 -17.07
C MET A 476 -10.87 -0.01 -17.35
N SER A 477 -9.81 0.07 -16.54
CA SER A 477 -8.64 -0.78 -16.70
C SER A 477 -9.02 -2.26 -16.57
N TYR A 478 -9.88 -2.61 -15.60
CA TYR A 478 -10.39 -3.96 -15.40
C TYR A 478 -11.13 -4.48 -16.64
N TRP A 479 -12.13 -3.75 -17.13
CA TRP A 479 -12.93 -4.18 -18.27
C TRP A 479 -12.13 -4.22 -19.57
N LEU A 480 -11.17 -3.31 -19.76
CA LEU A 480 -10.24 -3.38 -20.89
C LEU A 480 -9.38 -4.64 -20.87
N ALA A 481 -8.86 -5.04 -19.70
CA ALA A 481 -8.08 -6.27 -19.57
C ALA A 481 -8.94 -7.51 -19.85
N VAL A 482 -10.16 -7.57 -19.28
CA VAL A 482 -11.11 -8.67 -19.51
C VAL A 482 -11.47 -8.79 -20.99
N ASN A 483 -11.77 -7.67 -21.66
CA ASN A 483 -12.14 -7.66 -23.08
C ASN A 483 -10.99 -8.10 -23.99
N ARG A 484 -9.75 -7.89 -23.57
CA ARG A 484 -8.54 -8.32 -24.28
C ARG A 484 -8.12 -9.75 -23.94
N GLY A 485 -8.85 -10.44 -23.06
CA GLY A 485 -8.50 -11.79 -22.61
C GLY A 485 -7.20 -11.83 -21.80
N VAL A 486 -6.82 -10.72 -21.16
CA VAL A 486 -5.65 -10.65 -20.28
C VAL A 486 -6.05 -11.11 -18.88
N ASP A 487 -5.19 -11.88 -18.22
CA ASP A 487 -5.36 -12.21 -16.81
C ASP A 487 -5.13 -10.96 -15.96
N VAL A 488 -6.20 -10.48 -15.32
CA VAL A 488 -6.21 -9.27 -14.50
C VAL A 488 -5.46 -9.47 -13.19
N ASP A 489 -5.52 -10.67 -12.61
CA ASP A 489 -4.86 -10.96 -11.33
C ASP A 489 -3.37 -11.23 -11.55
N PHE A 490 -2.97 -11.69 -12.75
CA PHE A 490 -1.59 -12.04 -13.11
C PHE A 490 -1.13 -11.34 -14.42
N PRO A 491 -0.91 -10.01 -14.40
CA PRO A 491 -0.34 -9.31 -15.54
C PRO A 491 1.07 -9.80 -15.85
N ARG A 492 1.40 -9.90 -17.14
CA ARG A 492 2.69 -10.39 -17.63
C ARG A 492 3.84 -9.52 -17.13
N ASN A 493 4.96 -10.15 -16.81
CA ASN A 493 6.22 -9.51 -16.41
C ASN A 493 6.19 -8.72 -15.09
N LEU A 494 5.09 -8.79 -14.34
CA LEU A 494 4.95 -8.07 -13.07
C LEU A 494 4.68 -9.05 -11.93
N ALA A 495 5.34 -8.80 -10.80
CA ALA A 495 5.00 -9.39 -9.52
C ALA A 495 4.42 -8.30 -8.62
N LYS A 496 3.59 -8.69 -7.65
CA LYS A 496 2.91 -7.76 -6.75
C LYS A 496 3.88 -6.85 -5.95
N SER A 497 5.02 -7.39 -5.53
CA SER A 497 6.01 -6.66 -4.75
C SER A 497 7.39 -6.84 -5.37
N VAL A 498 8.09 -5.72 -5.58
CA VAL A 498 9.50 -5.69 -6.00
C VAL A 498 10.37 -5.73 -4.76
N THR A 499 10.73 -6.93 -4.33
CA THR A 499 11.49 -7.18 -3.08
C THR A 499 12.99 -7.43 -3.32
N VAL A 500 13.44 -7.41 -4.58
CA VAL A 500 14.83 -7.61 -4.99
C VAL A 500 15.18 -6.58 -6.08
N GLU A 501 16.46 -6.21 -6.15
CA GLU A 501 17.01 -5.35 -7.21
C GLU A 501 17.07 -6.06 -8.57
#